data_AF-A0A5M4DDY7-F1
#
_entry.id   AF-A0A5M4DDY7-F1
#
_cell.length_a   1.000
_cell.length_b   1.000
_cell.length_c   1.000
_cell.angle_alpha   90.00
_cell.angle_beta   90.00
_cell.angle_gamma   90.00
#
_symmetry.space_group_name_H-M   'P 1'
#
loop_
_entity.id
_entity.type
_entity.pdbx_description
1 polymer ?
#
loop_
_entity_poly.entity_id
_entity_poly.type
_entity_poly.pdbx_seq_one_letter_code
_entity_poly.pdbx_strand_id
1 'polypeptide(L)' 'MVERKLFVVGEAMSQLRSHFPEVAQDLPEVREIVGFRNVLAHGYFALDHRRVYDIATSPLPELLAEAESVLGRFP' A
#
# COMPACT_ATOMS: atom_id res chain seq x y z
N MET A 1 -3.70 -15.61 -4.52
CA MET A 1 -2.30 -15.20 -4.72
C MET A 1 -2.05 -13.88 -3.98
N VAL A 2 -0.91 -13.74 -3.32
CA VAL A 2 -0.59 -12.63 -2.39
C VAL A 2 -0.53 -11.29 -3.13
N GLU A 3 -0.02 -11.31 -4.34
CA GLU A 3 0.06 -10.21 -5.31
C GLU A 3 -1.30 -9.56 -5.55
N ARG A 4 -2.38 -10.35 -5.63
CA ARG A 4 -3.74 -9.82 -5.81
C ARG A 4 -4.21 -9.05 -4.58
N LYS A 5 -3.85 -9.50 -3.38
CA LYS A 5 -4.16 -8.78 -2.13
C LYS A 5 -3.37 -7.48 -2.05
N LEU A 6 -2.07 -7.51 -2.36
CA LEU A 6 -1.23 -6.32 -2.42
C LEU A 6 -1.72 -5.31 -3.47
N PHE A 7 -2.22 -5.80 -4.61
CA PHE A 7 -2.85 -4.95 -5.61
C PHE A 7 -4.07 -4.21 -5.05
N VAL A 8 -4.96 -4.91 -4.34
CA VAL A 8 -6.16 -4.31 -3.74
C VAL A 8 -5.80 -3.27 -2.69
N VAL A 9 -4.84 -3.58 -1.81
CA VAL A 9 -4.36 -2.61 -0.80
C VAL A 9 -3.77 -1.38 -1.48
N GLY A 10 -2.92 -1.56 -2.50
CA GLY A 10 -2.35 -0.42 -3.21
C GLY A 10 -3.37 0.37 -4.03
N GLU A 11 -4.44 -0.25 -4.51
CA GLU A 11 -5.57 0.47 -5.11
C GLU A 11 -6.28 1.36 -4.09
N ALA A 12 -6.54 0.83 -2.90
CA ALA A 12 -7.15 1.58 -1.81
C ALA A 12 -6.27 2.77 -1.41
N MET A 13 -4.95 2.56 -1.30
CA MET A 13 -4.01 3.64 -0.98
C MET A 13 -3.91 4.70 -2.09
N SER A 14 -4.04 4.28 -3.36
CA SER A 14 -4.07 5.22 -4.49
C SER A 14 -5.32 6.09 -4.45
N GLN A 15 -6.47 5.50 -4.11
CA GLN A 15 -7.73 6.24 -3.93
C GLN A 15 -7.67 7.15 -2.71
N LEU A 16 -7.14 6.68 -1.57
CA LEU A 16 -6.94 7.50 -0.37
C LEU A 16 -6.13 8.76 -0.69
N ARG A 17 -4.99 8.60 -1.37
CA ARG A 17 -4.14 9.73 -1.78
C ARG A 17 -4.85 10.70 -2.73
N SER A 18 -5.80 10.23 -3.53
CA SER A 18 -6.55 11.06 -4.47
C SER A 18 -7.71 11.81 -3.82
N HIS A 19 -8.40 11.19 -2.87
CA HIS A 19 -9.64 11.71 -2.29
C HIS A 19 -9.44 12.37 -0.92
N PHE A 20 -8.43 11.95 -0.16
CA PHE A 20 -8.11 12.40 1.18
C PHE A 20 -6.59 12.60 1.33
N PRO A 21 -5.98 13.52 0.54
CA PRO A 21 -4.54 13.72 0.53
C PRO A 21 -3.97 14.09 1.90
N GLU A 22 -4.72 14.79 2.74
CA GLU A 22 -4.37 15.12 4.12
C GLU A 22 -4.22 13.89 5.01
N VAL A 23 -5.09 12.89 4.86
CA VAL A 23 -4.99 11.62 5.60
C VAL A 23 -3.81 10.79 5.06
N ALA A 24 -3.60 10.82 3.74
CA ALA A 24 -2.47 10.12 3.13
C ALA A 24 -1.10 10.69 3.55
N GLN A 25 -1.03 11.95 3.99
CA GLN A 25 0.21 12.55 4.53
C GLN A 25 0.61 11.96 5.89
N ASP A 26 -0.34 11.43 6.65
CA ASP A 26 -0.10 10.78 7.93
C ASP A 26 0.37 9.32 7.80
N LEU A 27 0.45 8.79 6.58
CA LEU A 27 0.78 7.40 6.27
C LEU A 27 2.03 7.35 5.36
N PRO A 28 3.25 7.38 5.93
CA PRO A 28 4.52 7.31 5.19
C PRO A 28 4.58 6.24 4.10
N GLU A 29 4.05 5.04 4.38
CA GLU A 29 4.15 3.88 3.50
C GLU A 29 3.22 3.94 2.26
N VAL A 30 2.27 4.87 2.22
CA VAL A 30 1.32 5.02 1.10
C VAL A 30 2.03 5.21 -0.24
N ARG A 31 3.15 5.96 -0.26
CA ARG A 31 3.89 6.19 -1.51
C ARG A 31 4.45 4.90 -2.07
N GLU A 32 5.11 4.10 -1.24
CA GLU A 32 5.75 2.84 -1.65
C GLU A 32 4.71 1.83 -2.11
N ILE A 33 3.63 1.66 -1.34
CA ILE A 33 2.56 0.70 -1.64
C ILE A 33 1.84 1.05 -2.96
N VAL A 34 1.58 2.33 -3.24
CA VAL A 34 1.02 2.75 -4.53
C VAL A 34 2.02 2.54 -5.68
N GLY A 35 3.30 2.82 -5.45
CA GLY A 35 4.37 2.54 -6.41
C GLY A 35 4.40 1.05 -6.79
N PHE A 36 4.31 0.17 -5.78
CA PHE A 36 4.27 -1.26 -6.00
C PHE A 36 3.02 -1.72 -6.75
N ARG A 37 1.84 -1.17 -6.45
CA ARG A 37 0.61 -1.42 -7.23
C ARG A 37 0.80 -1.08 -8.70
N ASN A 38 1.48 0.02 -9.02
CA ASN A 38 1.73 0.40 -10.41
C ASN A 38 2.61 -0.63 -11.13
N VAL A 39 3.60 -1.20 -10.44
CA VAL A 39 4.40 -2.31 -10.96
C VAL A 39 3.55 -3.56 -11.20
N LEU A 40 2.69 -3.94 -10.24
CA LEU A 40 1.77 -5.07 -10.39
C LEU A 40 0.79 -4.89 -11.55
N ALA A 41 0.31 -3.67 -11.79
CA ALA A 41 -0.66 -3.35 -12.85
C ALA A 41 -0.05 -3.47 -14.27
N HIS A 42 1.23 -3.14 -14.44
CA HIS A 42 1.86 -3.03 -15.75
C HIS A 42 2.88 -4.14 -16.06
N GLY A 43 3.42 -4.81 -15.04
CA GLY A 43 4.68 -5.55 -15.16
C GLY A 43 4.65 -6.98 -14.62
N TYR A 44 3.51 -7.66 -14.60
CA TYR A 44 3.36 -9.00 -14.01
C TYR A 44 4.39 -10.03 -14.55
N PHE A 45 4.87 -9.87 -15.78
CA PHE A 45 5.90 -10.71 -16.39
C PHE A 45 7.33 -10.51 -15.84
N ALA A 46 7.60 -9.42 -15.13
CA ALA A 46 8.91 -9.09 -14.55
C ALA A 46 8.85 -8.97 -13.01
N LEU A 47 7.79 -9.48 -12.38
CA LEU A 47 7.59 -9.35 -10.95
C LEU A 47 8.54 -10.28 -10.17
N ASP A 48 9.54 -9.69 -9.52
CA ASP A 48 10.40 -10.39 -8.58
C ASP A 48 9.60 -10.73 -7.30
N HIS A 49 9.48 -12.03 -7.00
CA HIS A 49 8.79 -12.52 -5.81
C HIS A 49 9.49 -12.10 -4.51
N ARG A 50 10.78 -11.77 -4.55
CA ARG A 50 11.48 -11.16 -3.41
C ARG A 50 10.87 -9.80 -3.08
N ARG A 51 10.57 -9.00 -4.10
CA ARG A 51 9.90 -7.71 -3.90
C ARG A 51 8.48 -7.86 -3.36
N VAL A 52 7.75 -8.90 -3.79
CA VAL A 52 6.44 -9.24 -3.21
C VAL A 52 6.58 -9.57 -1.71
N TYR A 53 7.60 -10.36 -1.36
CA TYR A 53 7.88 -10.72 0.03
C TYR A 53 8.30 -9.50 0.87
N ASP A 54 9.20 -8.67 0.37
CA ASP A 54 9.70 -7.48 1.09
C ASP A 54 8.54 -6.53 1.41
N ILE A 55 7.71 -6.22 0.41
CA ILE A 55 6.50 -5.38 0.60
C ILE A 55 5.54 -6.02 1.62
N ALA A 56 5.32 -7.32 1.54
CA ALA A 56 4.38 -8.02 2.42
C ALA A 56 4.88 -8.13 3.87
N THR A 57 6.18 -8.01 4.12
CA THR A 57 6.79 -8.29 5.42
C THR A 57 7.27 -7.06 6.19
N SER A 58 7.45 -5.90 5.56
CA SER A 58 7.80 -4.65 6.28
C SER A 58 6.87 -3.47 5.93
N PRO A 59 6.80 -2.96 4.69
CA PRO A 59 5.95 -1.81 4.37
C PRO A 59 4.46 -2.03 4.65
N LEU A 60 3.94 -3.25 4.41
CA LEU A 60 2.53 -3.54 4.62
C LEU A 60 2.14 -3.63 6.12
N PRO A 61 2.88 -4.36 6.99
CA PRO A 61 2.65 -4.29 8.43
C PRO A 61 2.78 -2.88 9.02
N GLU A 62 3.74 -2.08 8.56
CA GLU A 62 3.93 -0.70 9.00
C GLU A 62 2.73 0.16 8.61
N LEU A 63 2.30 0.09 7.33
CA LEU A 63 1.08 0.75 6.85
C LEU A 63 -0.16 0.35 7.67
N LEU A 64 -0.29 -0.93 8.05
CA LEU A 64 -1.43 -1.38 8.84
C LEU A 64 -1.46 -0.71 10.22
N ALA A 65 -0.33 -0.69 10.92
CA ALA A 65 -0.22 -0.05 12.23
C ALA A 65 -0.50 1.47 12.15
N GLU A 66 0.02 2.12 11.11
CA GLU A 66 -0.23 3.54 10.84
C GLU A 66 -1.71 3.81 10.55
N ALA A 67 -2.33 2.98 9.70
CA ALA A 67 -3.74 3.09 9.35
C ALA A 67 -4.65 2.87 10.56
N GLU A 68 -4.34 1.90 11.44
CA GLU A 68 -5.06 1.68 12.70
C GLU A 68 -4.94 2.90 13.63
N SER A 69 -3.74 3.47 13.75
CA SER A 69 -3.50 4.70 14.52
C SER A 69 -4.29 5.89 13.98
N VAL A 70 -4.32 6.06 12.64
CA VAL A 70 -5.08 7.12 11.98
C VAL A 70 -6.58 6.91 12.16
N LEU A 71 -7.07 5.67 12.00
CA LEU A 71 -8.48 5.31 12.22
C LEU A 71 -8.93 5.60 13.66
N GLY A 72 -8.06 5.36 14.65
CA GLY A 72 -8.35 5.67 16.05
C GLY A 72 -8.50 7.17 16.37
N ARG A 73 -8.14 8.07 15.44
CA ARG A 73 -8.37 9.52 15.57
C ARG A 73 -9.75 9.96 15.08
N PHE A 74 -10.46 9.10 14.34
CA PHE A 74 -11.82 9.37 13.90
C PHE A 74 -12.82 8.94 14.97
N PRO A 75 -13.86 9.75 15.24
CA PRO A 75 -14.86 9.48 16.27
C PRO A 75 -15.83 8.34 15.91
#